data_AF-A0A1G7RAH8-F1
#
_entry.id   AF-A0A1G7RAH8-F1
#
_cell.length_a   1.000
_cell.length_b   1.000
_cell.length_c   1.000
_cell.angle_alpha   90.00
_cell.angle_beta   90.00
_cell.angle_gamma   90.00
#
_symmetry.space_group_name_H-M   'P 1'
#
loop_
_entity.id
_entity.type
_entity.pdbx_description
1 polymer ?
#
loop_
_entity_poly.entity_id
_entity_poly.type
_entity_poly.pdbx_seq_one_letter_code
_entity_poly.pdbx_strand_id
1 'polypeptide(L)' 'MSGHIIEYHIADVGNAWGIFRDGMQIAVRTDPADAIAFANFFADRETLMGRQRVHVSADRVLHRTLRDLRRAA' A
#
# COMPACT_ATOMS: atom_id res chain seq x y z
N MET A 1 16.19 -12.27 -18.03
CA MET A 1 15.16 -11.23 -17.86
C MET A 1 15.09 -10.90 -16.39
N SER A 2 15.83 -9.88 -15.95
CA SER A 2 15.72 -9.39 -14.57
C SER A 2 14.41 -8.63 -14.49
N GLY A 3 13.34 -9.30 -14.05
CA GLY A 3 12.03 -8.69 -13.92
C GLY A 3 12.07 -7.71 -12.76
N HIS A 4 12.04 -6.41 -13.07
CA HIS A 4 11.90 -5.38 -12.06
C HIS A 4 10.62 -5.64 -11.27
N ILE A 5 10.74 -5.72 -9.94
CA ILE A 5 9.59 -5.80 -9.05
C ILE A 5 9.17 -4.37 -8.78
N ILE A 6 7.92 -4.02 -9.08
CA ILE A 6 7.38 -2.73 -8.65
C ILE A 6 7.11 -2.82 -7.15
N GLU A 7 7.69 -1.92 -6.37
CA GLU A 7 7.47 -1.87 -4.93
C GLU A 7 6.41 -0.83 -4.58
N TYR A 8 5.34 -1.29 -3.94
CA TYR A 8 4.38 -0.43 -3.26
C TYR A 8 4.62 -0.49 -1.76
N HIS A 9 4.63 0.69 -1.14
CA HIS A 9 4.79 0.82 0.30
C HIS A 9 3.74 1.77 0.88
N ILE A 10 3.09 1.34 1.95
CA ILE A 10 2.14 2.15 2.72
C ILE A 10 2.81 2.55 4.02
N ALA A 11 3.05 3.86 4.19
CA ALA A 11 3.71 4.40 5.37
C ALA A 11 2.81 5.37 6.13
N ASP A 12 2.99 5.43 7.45
CA ASP A 12 2.38 6.46 8.27
C ASP A 12 3.08 7.81 8.02
N VAL A 13 2.30 8.83 7.64
CA VAL A 13 2.78 10.20 7.44
C VAL A 13 2.19 11.16 8.49
N GLY A 14 1.79 10.63 9.64
CA GLY A 14 1.27 11.36 10.80
C GLY A 14 -0.23 11.22 10.91
N ASN A 15 -0.98 12.07 10.21
CA ASN A 15 -2.46 12.06 10.24
C ASN A 15 -3.09 11.31 9.07
N ALA A 16 -2.27 10.64 8.26
CA ALA A 16 -2.69 9.97 7.04
C ALA A 16 -1.68 8.89 6.66
N TRP A 17 -2.01 8.15 5.62
CA TRP A 17 -1.24 7.06 5.04
C TRP A 17 -0.72 7.48 3.67
N GLY A 18 0.60 7.59 3.55
CA GLY A 18 1.28 7.81 2.29
C GLY A 18 1.41 6.50 1.53
N ILE A 19 1.11 6.53 0.24
CA ILE A 19 1.26 5.38 -0.65
C ILE A 19 2.37 5.71 -1.64
N PHE A 20 3.41 4.89 -1.65
CA PHE A 20 4.63 5.07 -2.43
C PHE A 20 4.76 3.95 -3.45
N ARG A 21 5.20 4.29 -4.67
CA ARG A 21 5.57 3.37 -5.75
C ARG A 21 7.03 3.60 -6.10
N ASP A 22 7.87 2.60 -5.95
CA ASP A 22 9.33 2.68 -6.16
C ASP A 22 9.97 3.89 -5.44
N GLY A 23 9.51 4.16 -4.21
CA GLY A 23 9.94 5.31 -3.40
C GLY A 23 9.30 6.66 -3.74
N MET A 24 8.51 6.76 -4.81
CA MET A 24 7.77 7.97 -5.16
C MET A 24 6.37 7.96 -4.56
N GLN A 25 6.01 9.00 -3.81
CA GLN A 25 4.65 9.14 -3.27
C GLN A 25 3.65 9.39 -4.40
N ILE A 26 2.66 8.50 -4.54
CA ILE A 26 1.63 8.59 -5.58
C ILE A 26 0.26 8.99 -5.02
N ALA A 27 0.02 8.77 -3.73
CA ALA A 27 -1.24 9.10 -3.08
C ALA A 27 -1.10 9.27 -1.56
N VAL A 28 -2.12 9.89 -0.96
CA VAL A 28 -2.33 9.99 0.49
C VAL A 28 -3.77 9.62 0.80
N ARG A 29 -4.00 8.85 1.87
CA ARG A 29 -5.34 8.49 2.37
C ARG A 29 -5.46 8.67 3.87
N THR A 30 -6.60 9.16 4.33
CA THR A 30 -6.85 9.37 5.78
C THR A 30 -7.25 8.08 6.48
N ASP A 31 -7.88 7.15 5.76
CA ASP A 31 -8.32 5.87 6.30
C ASP A 31 -7.32 4.75 5.94
N PRO A 32 -6.90 3.91 6.91
CA PRO A 32 -5.97 2.82 6.67
C PRO A 32 -6.53 1.73 5.75
N ALA A 33 -7.83 1.43 5.81
CA ALA A 33 -8.43 0.43 4.92
C ALA A 33 -8.51 0.94 3.49
N ASP A 34 -8.83 2.22 3.28
CA ASP A 34 -8.79 2.84 1.96
C ASP A 34 -7.37 2.89 1.39
N ALA A 35 -6.35 3.17 2.22
CA ALA A 35 -4.95 3.13 1.80
C ALA A 35 -4.53 1.74 1.26
N ILE A 36 -4.97 0.68 1.94
CA ILE A 36 -4.73 -0.71 1.53
C ILE A 36 -5.47 -1.03 0.23
N ALA A 37 -6.75 -0.68 0.16
CA ALA A 37 -7.57 -0.90 -1.04
C ALA A 37 -6.96 -0.21 -2.26
N PHE A 38 -6.50 1.03 -2.10
CA PHE A 38 -5.82 1.78 -3.14
C PHE A 38 -4.54 1.09 -3.61
N ALA A 39 -3.64 0.71 -2.68
CA ALA A 39 -2.39 0.04 -3.03
C ALA A 39 -2.64 -1.29 -3.76
N ASN A 40 -3.59 -2.10 -3.28
CA ASN A 40 -3.93 -3.38 -3.90
C ASN A 40 -4.53 -3.18 -5.30
N PHE A 41 -5.43 -2.21 -5.49
CA PHE A 41 -6.01 -1.94 -6.80
C PHE A 41 -4.94 -1.60 -7.86
N PHE A 42 -3.96 -0.77 -7.50
CA PHE A 42 -2.87 -0.43 -8.42
C PHE A 42 -1.91 -1.61 -8.64
N ALA A 43 -1.60 -2.37 -7.60
CA ALA A 43 -0.79 -3.58 -7.71
C ALA A 43 -1.43 -4.63 -8.64
N ASP A 44 -2.73 -4.85 -8.51
CA ASP A 44 -3.49 -5.76 -9.35
C ASP A 44 -3.53 -5.27 -10.80
N ARG A 45 -3.74 -3.96 -11.01
CA ARG A 45 -3.70 -3.37 -12.35
C ARG A 45 -2.35 -3.58 -13.03
N GLU A 46 -1.24 -3.38 -12.32
CA GLU A 46 0.12 -3.57 -12.84
C GLU A 46 0.41 -5.05 -13.17
N THR A 47 -0.11 -5.96 -12.33
CA THR A 47 0.00 -7.41 -12.54
C THR A 47 -0.82 -7.86 -13.76
N LEU A 48 -2.05 -7.35 -13.91
CA LEU A 48 -2.97 -7.73 -14.98
C LEU A 48 -2.61 -7.11 -16.34
N MET A 49 -2.25 -5.82 -16.37
CA MET A 49 -1.96 -5.11 -17.61
C MET A 49 -0.50 -5.27 -18.05
N GLY A 50 0.44 -5.22 -17.10
CA GLY A 50 1.88 -5.20 -17.40
C GLY A 50 2.57 -6.56 -17.26
N ARG A 51 1.91 -7.56 -16.66
CA ARG A 51 2.55 -8.83 -16.21
C ARG A 51 3.80 -8.59 -15.35
N GLN A 52 3.86 -7.45 -14.68
CA GLN A 52 4.98 -7.10 -13.80
C GLN A 52 4.77 -7.77 -12.44
N ARG A 53 5.87 -8.12 -11.78
CA ARG A 53 5.80 -8.58 -10.39
C ARG A 53 5.64 -7.36 -9.52
N VAL A 54 4.69 -7.42 -8.59
CA VAL A 54 4.44 -6.34 -7.65
C VAL A 54 4.63 -6.85 -6.23
N HIS A 55 5.25 -6.05 -5.40
CA HIS A 55 5.35 -6.29 -3.96
C HIS A 55 4.66 -5.16 -3.21
N VAL A 56 3.70 -5.49 -2.36
CA VAL A 56 3.01 -4.52 -1.49
C VAL A 56 3.46 -4.76 -0.07
N SER A 57 4.01 -3.73 0.57
CA SER A 57 4.41 -3.73 1.97
C SER A 57 3.75 -2.57 2.71
N ALA A 58 3.71 -2.66 4.03
CA ALA A 58 3.20 -1.61 4.87
C ALA A 58 3.92 -1.53 6.21
N ASP A 59 3.91 -0.35 6.81
CA ASP A 59 4.49 -0.12 8.12
C ASP A 59 3.85 -0.96 9.22
N ARG A 60 4.65 -1.29 10.24
CA ARG A 60 4.17 -1.99 11.45
C ARG A 60 3.04 -1.23 12.15
N VAL A 61 3.00 0.10 12.02
CA VAL A 61 1.94 0.95 12.56
C VAL A 61 0.60 0.61 11.90
N LEU A 62 0.57 0.39 10.58
CA LEU A 62 -0.66 0.00 9.87
C LEU A 62 -1.24 -1.30 10.43
N HIS A 63 -0.38 -2.30 10.65
CA HIS A 63 -0.83 -3.57 11.21
C HIS A 63 -1.44 -3.41 12.61
N ARG A 64 -0.87 -2.53 13.45
CA ARG A 64 -1.42 -2.20 14.76
C ARG A 64 -2.77 -1.50 14.65
N THR A 65 -2.86 -0.46 13.81
CA THR A 65 -4.11 0.31 13.59
C THR A 65 -5.25 -0.59 13.11
N LEU A 66 -5.00 -1.50 12.17
CA LEU A 66 -6.01 -2.47 11.73
C LEU A 66 -6.45 -3.42 12.84
N ARG A 67 -5.51 -3.85 13.70
CA ARG A 67 -5.83 -4.72 14.84
C ARG A 67 -6.72 -4.01 15.85
N ASP A 68 -6.45 -2.73 16.11
CA ASP A 68 -7.23 -1.91 17.04
C ASP A 68 -8.62 -1.62 16.47
N LEU A 69 -8.74 -1.30 15.17
CA LEU A 69 -10.02 -1.16 14.47
C LEU A 69 -10.87 -2.44 14.55
N ARG A 70 -10.26 -3.60 14.31
CA ARG A 70 -10.96 -4.90 14.37
C ARG A 70 -11.46 -5.26 15.77
N ARG A 71 -10.86 -4.70 16.83
CA ARG A 71 -11.32 -4.91 18.22
C ARG A 71 -12.45 -3.97 18.63
N ALA A 72 -12.64 -2.87 17.92
CA ALA A 72 -13.64 -1.87 18.21
C ALA A 72 -14.99 -2.09 17.49
N ALA A 73 -15.04 -3.04 16.55
CA ALA A 73 -16.23 -3.48 15.82
C ALA A 73 -16.88 -4.70 16.49
#